data_AF-A0A3D2R1I8-F1
#
_entry.id   AF-A0A3D2R1I8-F1
#
_cell.length_a   1.000
_cell.length_b   1.000
_cell.length_c   1.000
_cell.angle_alpha   90.00
_cell.angle_beta   90.00
_cell.angle_gamma   90.00
#
_symmetry.space_group_name_H-M   'P 1'
#
loop_
_entity.id
_entity.type
_entity.pdbx_description
1 polymer ?
#
loop_
_entity_poly.entity_id
_entity_poly.type
_entity_poly.pdbx_seq_one_letter_code
_entity_poly.pdbx_strand_id
1 'polypeptide(L)'
;MFSSKKSKKIIKGTLTSQNTPRILANRIIREASWFALLFIGLYITLALGTYNPQDHSWSNAVNANIPITNLAGIFGAYFSDLSLYIFGMSSWWLVFLSIYSIFLIYPRIENEDYKTKHILLVHYLGFLLLLLSSSAFEAGHIINLDVKLPSEQGGMLGYLANELLRQAIGYIGSLIFLIISFAIGFSLFTGWSWINIAEGMGNFLVNLSYAMYEKFNDWQDRTEGRKLEQQRDEFVVEERKRLEDRAPVAIIDSK
;
A
#
# COMPACT_ATOMS: atom_id res chain seq x y z
N MET A 1 -57.47 19.28 12.32
CA MET A 1 -56.27 18.41 12.46
C MET A 1 -55.36 18.34 11.21
N PHE A 2 -55.65 19.05 10.10
CA PHE A 2 -54.89 18.94 8.84
C PHE A 2 -53.72 19.94 8.64
N SER A 3 -53.56 20.94 9.52
CA SER A 3 -52.57 22.02 9.34
C SER A 3 -51.13 21.60 9.72
N SER A 4 -50.92 20.74 10.71
CA SER A 4 -49.57 20.41 11.21
C SER A 4 -48.75 19.53 10.26
N LYS A 5 -49.41 18.64 9.48
CA LYS A 5 -48.73 17.78 8.50
C LYS A 5 -48.17 18.59 7.32
N LYS A 6 -48.88 19.62 6.87
CA LYS A 6 -48.45 20.48 5.76
C LYS A 6 -47.24 21.34 6.18
N SER A 7 -47.29 21.91 7.39
CA SER A 7 -46.16 22.66 7.98
C SER A 7 -44.89 21.81 8.13
N LYS A 8 -44.97 20.59 8.69
CA LYS A 8 -43.81 19.68 8.79
C LYS A 8 -43.24 19.27 7.42
N LYS A 9 -44.09 19.10 6.41
CA LYS A 9 -43.65 18.74 5.04
C LYS A 9 -42.97 19.93 4.33
N ILE A 10 -43.46 21.15 4.55
CA ILE A 10 -42.85 22.38 4.03
C ILE A 10 -41.50 22.63 4.70
N ILE A 11 -41.40 22.51 6.03
CA ILE A 11 -40.13 22.67 6.77
C ILE A 11 -39.11 21.61 6.34
N LYS A 12 -39.51 20.35 6.14
CA LYS A 12 -38.63 19.31 5.57
C LYS A 12 -38.21 19.62 4.12
N GLY A 13 -39.08 20.19 3.30
CA GLY A 13 -38.77 20.61 1.93
C GLY A 13 -37.76 21.77 1.87
N THR A 14 -37.86 22.73 2.79
CA THR A 14 -36.93 23.87 2.86
C THR A 14 -35.55 23.46 3.39
N LEU A 15 -35.50 22.57 4.40
CA LEU A 15 -34.24 22.03 4.93
C LEU A 15 -33.51 21.10 3.95
N THR A 16 -34.24 20.37 3.11
CA THR A 16 -33.64 19.53 2.05
C THR A 16 -33.11 20.37 0.88
N SER A 17 -33.82 21.44 0.50
CA SER A 17 -33.38 22.36 -0.56
C SER A 17 -32.08 23.10 -0.23
N GLN A 18 -31.84 23.48 1.02
CA GLN A 18 -30.61 24.20 1.42
C GLN A 18 -29.39 23.28 1.53
N ASN A 19 -29.58 22.00 1.84
CA ASN A 19 -28.49 21.03 2.01
C ASN A 19 -28.02 20.40 0.69
N THR A 20 -28.86 20.39 -0.35
CA THR A 20 -28.54 19.81 -1.66
C THR A 20 -27.28 20.42 -2.31
N PRO A 21 -27.13 21.75 -2.45
CA PRO A 21 -25.91 22.32 -3.07
C PRO A 21 -24.65 22.03 -2.26
N ARG A 22 -24.74 21.98 -0.93
CA ARG A 22 -23.61 21.69 -0.03
C ARG A 22 -23.14 20.23 -0.15
N ILE A 23 -24.07 19.29 -0.21
CA ILE A 23 -23.75 17.86 -0.38
C ILE A 23 -23.09 17.63 -1.75
N LEU A 24 -23.59 18.28 -2.80
CA LEU A 24 -22.96 18.23 -4.13
C LEU A 24 -21.56 18.86 -4.10
N ALA A 25 -21.38 20.00 -3.45
CA ALA A 25 -20.07 20.64 -3.32
C ALA A 25 -19.07 19.76 -2.57
N ASN A 26 -19.45 19.17 -1.43
CA ASN A 26 -18.57 18.26 -0.67
C ASN A 26 -18.21 17.01 -1.50
N ARG A 27 -19.16 16.47 -2.27
CA ARG A 27 -18.89 15.36 -3.18
C ARG A 27 -17.90 15.74 -4.28
N ILE A 28 -18.09 16.88 -4.94
CA ILE A 28 -17.20 17.37 -6.01
C ILE A 28 -15.81 17.69 -5.45
N ILE A 29 -15.73 18.33 -4.27
CA ILE A 29 -14.44 18.61 -3.61
C ILE A 29 -13.73 17.31 -3.27
N ARG A 30 -14.44 16.30 -2.75
CA ARG A 30 -13.89 14.97 -2.50
C ARG A 30 -13.40 14.30 -3.77
N GLU A 31 -14.21 14.34 -4.83
CA GLU A 31 -13.88 13.80 -6.16
C GLU A 31 -12.75 14.59 -6.85
N ALA A 32 -12.57 15.88 -6.59
CA ALA A 32 -11.41 16.62 -7.07
C ALA A 32 -10.16 16.30 -6.22
N SER A 33 -10.32 16.17 -4.90
CA SER A 33 -9.20 15.97 -3.97
C SER A 33 -8.50 14.63 -4.17
N TRP A 34 -9.24 13.53 -4.36
CA TRP A 34 -8.59 12.24 -4.60
C TRP A 34 -7.85 12.21 -5.94
N PHE A 35 -8.41 12.78 -7.01
CA PHE A 35 -7.70 12.88 -8.29
C PHE A 35 -6.45 13.76 -8.18
N ALA A 36 -6.54 14.89 -7.46
CA ALA A 36 -5.40 15.75 -7.21
C ALA A 36 -4.29 15.04 -6.41
N LEU A 37 -4.64 14.36 -5.32
CA LEU A 37 -3.68 13.61 -4.50
C LEU A 37 -3.08 12.42 -5.24
N LEU A 38 -3.88 11.72 -6.06
CA LEU A 38 -3.40 10.64 -6.93
C LEU A 38 -2.41 11.19 -7.96
N PHE A 39 -2.74 12.31 -8.60
CA PHE A 39 -1.83 12.98 -9.53
C PHE A 39 -0.52 13.38 -8.84
N ILE A 40 -0.57 13.99 -7.66
CA ILE A 40 0.62 14.36 -6.88
C ILE A 40 1.46 13.12 -6.54
N GLY A 41 0.83 12.04 -6.06
CA GLY A 41 1.54 10.80 -5.72
C GLY A 41 2.23 10.15 -6.92
N LEU A 42 1.54 10.08 -8.06
CA LEU A 42 2.09 9.58 -9.32
C LEU A 42 3.21 10.49 -9.83
N TYR A 43 3.02 11.80 -9.77
CA TYR A 43 4.03 12.77 -10.19
C TYR A 43 5.31 12.67 -9.35
N ILE A 44 5.19 12.55 -8.01
CA ILE A 44 6.33 12.35 -7.11
C ILE A 44 7.02 11.01 -7.42
N THR A 45 6.26 9.94 -7.65
CA THR A 45 6.82 8.62 -8.00
C THR A 45 7.59 8.69 -9.31
N LEU A 46 7.03 9.36 -10.31
CA LEU A 46 7.65 9.51 -11.61
C LEU A 46 8.91 10.39 -11.51
N ALA A 47 8.86 11.48 -10.74
CA ALA A 47 10.01 12.34 -10.48
C ALA A 47 11.16 11.61 -9.75
N LEU A 48 10.87 10.88 -8.66
CA LEU A 48 11.86 10.14 -7.89
C LEU A 48 12.39 8.91 -8.64
N GLY A 49 11.49 8.16 -9.30
CA GLY A 49 11.85 6.94 -10.02
C GLY A 49 12.63 7.18 -11.30
N THR A 50 12.56 8.38 -11.87
CA THR A 50 13.32 8.78 -13.07
C THR A 50 14.39 9.82 -12.75
N TYR A 51 14.84 9.86 -11.49
CA TYR A 51 15.94 10.71 -11.07
C TYR A 51 17.23 10.35 -11.83
N ASN A 52 17.89 11.38 -12.37
CA ASN A 52 19.19 11.26 -12.99
C ASN A 52 20.15 12.30 -12.39
N PRO A 53 21.29 11.88 -11.82
CA PRO A 53 22.30 12.82 -11.30
C PRO A 53 22.84 13.80 -12.35
N GLN A 54 22.73 13.50 -13.64
CA GLN A 54 23.24 14.36 -14.71
C GLN A 54 22.26 15.48 -15.11
N ASP A 55 21.02 15.45 -14.63
CA ASP A 55 20.04 16.49 -14.93
C ASP A 55 20.38 17.79 -14.19
N HIS A 56 20.00 18.94 -14.76
CA HIS A 56 20.12 20.22 -14.07
C HIS A 56 19.21 20.25 -12.86
N SER A 57 19.81 20.42 -11.69
CA SER A 57 19.12 20.31 -10.41
C SER A 57 19.70 21.27 -9.37
N TRP A 58 19.18 21.22 -8.15
CA TRP A 58 19.63 22.08 -7.05
C TRP A 58 21.07 21.76 -6.65
N SER A 59 21.42 20.48 -6.55
CA SER A 59 22.76 20.02 -6.17
C SER A 59 23.74 19.95 -7.35
N ASN A 60 23.24 19.81 -8.58
CA ASN A 60 24.05 19.70 -9.80
C ASN A 60 23.78 20.86 -10.76
N ALA A 61 24.64 21.88 -10.69
CA ALA A 61 24.68 22.99 -11.64
C ALA A 61 25.44 22.58 -12.93
N VAL A 62 24.99 21.53 -13.60
CA VAL A 62 25.57 21.12 -14.90
C VAL A 62 25.08 22.09 -16.01
N ASN A 63 25.86 22.19 -17.10
CA ASN A 63 25.64 23.10 -18.23
C ASN A 63 24.21 23.02 -18.79
N ALA A 64 23.44 24.11 -18.69
CA ALA A 64 22.07 24.33 -19.18
C ALA A 64 21.71 23.78 -20.59
N ASN A 65 22.69 23.36 -21.38
CA ASN A 65 22.57 22.78 -22.71
C ASN A 65 22.27 21.27 -22.73
N ILE A 66 22.36 20.54 -21.61
CA ILE A 66 21.97 19.12 -21.56
C ILE A 66 20.45 19.01 -21.40
N PRO A 67 19.74 18.24 -22.26
CA PRO A 67 18.31 18.04 -22.08
C PRO A 67 18.03 17.20 -20.83
N ILE A 68 17.01 17.61 -20.07
CA ILE A 68 16.59 16.92 -18.84
C ILE A 68 15.99 15.56 -19.19
N THR A 69 16.47 14.52 -18.51
CA THR A 69 16.06 13.14 -18.73
C THR A 69 14.92 12.69 -17.81
N ASN A 70 14.72 13.37 -16.66
CA ASN A 70 13.61 13.12 -15.76
C ASN A 70 12.27 13.26 -16.48
N LEU A 71 11.43 12.23 -16.41
CA LEU A 71 10.15 12.19 -17.12
C LEU A 71 9.13 13.19 -16.54
N ALA A 72 9.33 13.65 -15.30
CA ALA A 72 8.52 14.70 -14.67
C ALA A 72 9.00 16.10 -15.08
N GLY A 73 9.91 16.19 -16.06
CA GLY A 73 10.44 17.44 -16.60
C GLY A 73 11.29 18.21 -15.58
N ILE A 74 11.43 19.51 -15.80
CA ILE A 74 12.30 20.38 -15.03
C ILE A 74 11.92 20.38 -13.55
N PHE A 75 10.65 20.61 -13.24
CA PHE A 75 10.20 20.66 -11.86
C PHE A 75 10.42 19.31 -11.16
N GLY A 76 10.22 18.19 -11.86
CA GLY A 76 10.51 16.85 -11.36
C GLY A 76 11.99 16.63 -11.04
N ALA A 77 12.90 17.08 -11.93
CA ALA A 77 14.34 16.99 -11.71
C ALA A 77 14.77 17.75 -10.45
N TYR A 78 14.33 19.00 -10.28
CA TYR A 78 14.63 19.78 -9.08
C TYR A 78 14.00 19.21 -7.81
N PHE A 79 12.74 18.78 -7.88
CA PHE A 79 12.03 18.23 -6.74
C PHE A 79 12.64 16.91 -6.25
N SER A 80 12.94 15.99 -7.18
CA SER A 80 13.55 14.70 -6.86
C SER A 80 14.94 14.87 -6.28
N ASP A 81 15.76 15.72 -6.90
CA ASP A 81 17.10 16.03 -6.41
C ASP A 81 17.08 16.63 -5.00
N LEU A 82 16.25 17.64 -4.75
CA LEU A 82 16.15 18.28 -3.44
C LEU A 82 15.62 17.32 -2.38
N SER A 83 14.58 16.54 -2.71
CA SER A 83 14.00 15.57 -1.78
C SER A 83 15.04 14.50 -1.40
N LEU A 84 15.67 13.87 -2.40
CA LEU A 84 16.69 12.86 -2.19
C LEU A 84 17.93 13.43 -1.47
N TYR A 85 18.29 14.68 -1.72
CA TYR A 85 19.39 15.33 -1.01
C TYR A 85 19.09 15.52 0.49
N ILE A 86 17.85 15.95 0.81
CA ILE A 86 17.43 16.24 2.18
C ILE A 86 17.14 14.96 2.98
N PHE A 87 16.32 14.07 2.41
CA PHE A 87 15.78 12.89 3.11
C PHE A 87 16.40 11.56 2.66
N GLY A 88 17.17 11.53 1.58
CA GLY A 88 17.70 10.29 1.02
C GLY A 88 16.58 9.39 0.50
N MET A 89 16.72 8.08 0.72
CA MET A 89 15.73 7.07 0.35
C MET A 89 14.38 7.28 1.06
N SER A 90 14.38 7.87 2.25
CA SER A 90 13.14 8.22 2.96
C SER A 90 12.25 9.21 2.21
N SER A 91 12.72 9.88 1.15
CA SER A 91 11.88 10.69 0.25
C SER A 91 10.68 9.93 -0.32
N TRP A 92 10.80 8.61 -0.49
CA TRP A 92 9.72 7.75 -0.99
C TRP A 92 8.50 7.73 -0.05
N TRP A 93 8.66 8.06 1.23
CA TRP A 93 7.53 8.25 2.13
C TRP A 93 6.58 9.38 1.69
N LEU A 94 7.05 10.34 0.89
CA LEU A 94 6.19 11.40 0.32
C LEU A 94 5.18 10.84 -0.69
N VAL A 95 5.52 9.76 -1.41
CA VAL A 95 4.58 9.03 -2.25
C VAL A 95 3.50 8.40 -1.39
N PHE A 96 3.92 7.71 -0.32
CA PHE A 96 3.01 7.10 0.64
C PHE A 96 2.10 8.13 1.30
N LEU A 97 2.65 9.29 1.68
CA LEU A 97 1.88 10.41 2.22
C LEU A 97 0.78 10.85 1.25
N SER A 98 1.11 11.03 -0.03
CA SER A 98 0.18 11.52 -1.05
C SER A 98 -1.00 10.57 -1.24
N ILE A 99 -0.72 9.26 -1.33
CA ILE A 99 -1.73 8.22 -1.49
C ILE A 99 -2.55 8.06 -0.20
N TYR A 100 -1.89 7.98 0.95
CA TYR A 100 -2.55 7.75 2.23
C TYR A 100 -3.38 8.96 2.70
N SER A 101 -2.99 10.18 2.31
CA SER A 101 -3.74 11.40 2.59
C SER A 101 -5.17 11.35 2.04
N ILE A 102 -5.44 10.53 1.01
CA ILE A 102 -6.80 10.30 0.51
C ILE A 102 -7.69 9.73 1.62
N PHE A 103 -7.21 8.70 2.32
CA PHE A 103 -7.93 8.06 3.44
C PHE A 103 -8.03 8.96 4.66
N LEU A 104 -7.07 9.87 4.86
CA LEU A 104 -7.13 10.86 5.94
C LEU A 104 -8.14 11.96 5.63
N ILE A 105 -8.13 12.55 4.44
CA ILE A 105 -9.05 13.63 4.11
C ILE A 105 -10.50 13.13 3.96
N TYR A 106 -10.70 11.90 3.47
CA TYR A 106 -12.01 11.40 3.04
C TYR A 106 -13.11 11.48 4.11
N PRO A 107 -12.94 10.97 5.35
CA PRO A 107 -13.99 11.01 6.39
C PRO A 107 -14.34 12.43 6.86
N ARG A 108 -13.49 13.41 6.56
CA ARG A 108 -13.54 14.77 7.09
C ARG A 108 -14.33 15.73 6.19
N ILE A 109 -14.46 15.39 4.91
CA ILE A 109 -15.32 16.12 3.97
C ILE A 109 -16.81 15.77 4.20
N GLU A 110 -17.09 14.62 4.84
CA GLU A 110 -18.44 14.11 5.05
C GLU A 110 -19.07 14.53 6.39
N ASN A 111 -18.27 14.77 7.44
CA ASN A 111 -18.76 15.06 8.80
C ASN A 111 -18.24 16.40 9.33
N GLU A 112 -19.14 17.38 9.54
CA GLU A 112 -18.76 18.72 10.01
C GLU A 112 -18.54 18.84 11.53
N ASP A 113 -19.11 17.92 12.32
CA ASP A 113 -19.03 17.97 13.78
C ASP A 113 -17.73 17.37 14.37
N TYR A 114 -16.81 16.90 13.53
CA TYR A 114 -15.52 16.44 14.03
C TYR A 114 -14.69 17.66 14.47
N LYS A 115 -14.23 17.67 15.74
CA LYS A 115 -13.13 18.52 16.23
C LYS A 115 -11.81 18.11 15.55
N THR A 116 -11.73 18.29 14.22
CA THR A 116 -10.87 17.49 13.34
C THR A 116 -9.49 18.08 13.07
N LYS A 117 -9.34 19.40 13.18
CA LYS A 117 -8.10 20.09 12.77
C LYS A 117 -6.90 19.61 13.59
N HIS A 118 -7.07 19.47 14.90
CA HIS A 118 -6.03 18.97 15.79
C HIS A 118 -5.62 17.53 15.46
N ILE A 119 -6.59 16.69 15.05
CA ILE A 119 -6.32 15.30 14.69
C ILE A 119 -5.47 15.23 13.42
N LEU A 120 -5.77 16.02 12.38
CA LEU A 120 -4.93 16.07 11.18
C LEU A 120 -3.49 16.49 11.48
N LEU A 121 -3.32 17.51 12.33
CA LEU A 121 -2.00 17.97 12.73
C LEU A 121 -1.20 16.83 13.39
N VAL A 122 -1.83 16.03 14.25
CA VAL A 122 -1.19 14.83 14.85
C VAL A 122 -0.74 13.83 13.78
N HIS A 123 -1.53 13.60 12.73
CA HIS A 123 -1.14 12.67 11.67
C HIS A 123 0.06 13.18 10.88
N TYR A 124 0.09 14.47 10.52
CA TYR A 124 1.23 15.07 9.83
C TYR A 124 2.48 15.17 10.72
N LEU A 125 2.33 15.41 12.03
CA LEU A 125 3.45 15.32 12.97
C LEU A 125 3.96 13.89 13.11
N GLY A 126 3.06 12.91 13.14
CA GLY A 126 3.41 11.49 13.10
C GLY A 126 4.18 11.12 11.84
N PHE A 127 3.75 11.64 10.69
CA PHE A 127 4.46 11.47 9.42
C PHE A 127 5.86 12.10 9.45
N LEU A 128 5.98 13.32 9.97
CA LEU A 128 7.27 14.00 10.09
C LEU A 128 8.22 13.22 11.00
N LEU A 129 7.73 12.72 12.14
CA LEU A 129 8.51 11.87 13.03
C LEU A 129 8.94 10.56 12.34
N LEU A 130 8.04 9.93 11.57
CA LEU A 130 8.33 8.74 10.79
C LEU A 130 9.41 9.03 9.74
N LEU A 131 9.28 10.12 8.99
CA LEU A 131 10.22 10.52 7.94
C LEU A 131 11.61 10.79 8.51
N LEU A 132 11.70 11.56 9.59
CA LEU A 132 12.97 11.84 10.29
C LEU A 132 13.59 10.58 10.88
N SER A 133 12.79 9.71 11.51
CA SER A 133 13.29 8.48 12.10
C SER A 133 13.81 7.52 11.02
N SER A 134 13.09 7.39 9.91
CA SER A 134 13.51 6.59 8.74
C SER A 134 14.80 7.13 8.13
N SER A 135 14.86 8.45 7.91
CA SER A 135 16.01 9.13 7.30
C SER A 135 17.26 9.01 8.17
N ALA A 136 17.14 9.19 9.50
CA ALA A 136 18.24 9.00 10.43
C ALA A 136 18.69 7.52 10.53
N PHE A 137 17.73 6.59 10.52
CA PHE A 137 18.03 5.16 10.54
C PHE A 137 18.79 4.72 9.27
N GLU A 138 18.36 5.20 8.10
CA GLU A 138 19.04 4.98 6.82
C GLU A 138 20.46 5.54 6.81
N ALA A 139 20.68 6.72 7.37
CA ALA A 139 22.00 7.34 7.40
C ALA A 139 23.01 6.62 8.32
N GLY A 140 22.54 6.04 9.43
CA GLY A 140 23.41 5.50 10.46
C GLY A 140 23.56 3.98 10.47
N HIS A 141 22.46 3.27 10.23
CA HIS A 141 22.33 1.87 10.63
C HIS A 141 22.11 0.92 9.45
N ILE A 142 21.75 1.43 8.27
CA ILE A 142 21.73 0.65 7.04
C ILE A 142 23.14 0.54 6.47
N ILE A 143 23.54 -0.69 6.12
CA ILE A 143 24.86 -0.96 5.56
C ILE A 143 24.76 -0.85 4.04
N ASN A 144 25.41 0.18 3.48
CA ASN A 144 25.75 0.38 2.07
C ASN A 144 24.71 -0.08 1.04
N LEU A 145 23.80 0.83 0.69
CA LEU A 145 23.01 0.72 -0.54
C LEU A 145 23.85 1.22 -1.73
N ASP A 146 24.04 0.37 -2.75
CA ASP A 146 24.72 0.73 -4.01
C ASP A 146 23.81 1.57 -4.92
N VAL A 147 23.29 2.67 -4.37
CA VAL A 147 22.36 3.59 -5.03
C VAL A 147 23.05 4.93 -5.20
N LYS A 148 23.07 5.44 -6.43
CA LYS A 148 23.63 6.75 -6.76
C LYS A 148 22.65 7.85 -6.32
N LEU A 149 22.83 8.32 -5.09
CA LEU A 149 22.10 9.44 -4.52
C LEU A 149 22.96 10.72 -4.56
N PRO A 150 22.34 11.92 -4.60
CA PRO A 150 23.07 13.18 -4.55
C PRO A 150 23.73 13.44 -3.18
N SER A 151 23.31 12.71 -2.14
CA SER A 151 23.83 12.77 -0.77
C SER A 151 23.94 11.36 -0.20
N GLU A 152 24.26 11.26 1.08
CA GLU A 152 24.24 10.01 1.86
C GLU A 152 22.86 9.32 1.79
N GLN A 153 22.82 8.02 2.11
CA GLN A 153 21.65 7.15 1.96
C GLN A 153 20.39 7.67 2.67
N GLY A 154 20.57 8.28 3.85
CA GLY A 154 19.50 8.93 4.62
C GLY A 154 19.37 10.44 4.38
N GLY A 155 20.09 11.00 3.41
CA GLY A 155 20.14 12.43 3.14
C GLY A 155 20.82 13.25 4.24
N MET A 156 20.89 14.57 4.01
CA MET A 156 21.55 15.50 4.93
C MET A 156 20.85 15.58 6.28
N LEU A 157 19.50 15.59 6.32
CA LEU A 157 18.77 15.67 7.59
C LEU A 157 18.94 14.39 8.42
N GLY A 158 18.90 13.22 7.77
CA GLY A 158 19.10 11.94 8.43
C GLY A 158 20.49 11.83 9.03
N TYR A 159 21.51 12.24 8.28
CA TYR A 159 22.89 12.27 8.76
C TYR A 159 23.04 13.11 10.03
N LEU A 160 22.54 14.36 10.02
CA LEU A 160 22.60 15.25 11.18
C LEU A 160 21.84 14.68 12.38
N ALA A 161 20.62 14.16 12.17
CA ALA A 161 19.81 13.60 13.24
C ALA A 161 20.46 12.35 13.88
N ASN A 162 21.00 11.45 13.05
CA ASN A 162 21.70 10.27 13.52
C ASN A 162 22.99 10.62 14.28
N GLU A 163 23.76 11.60 13.79
CA GLU A 163 25.00 12.04 14.46
C GLU A 163 24.68 12.62 15.85
N LEU A 164 23.66 13.47 15.97
CA LEU A 164 23.20 13.99 17.25
C LEU A 164 22.76 12.88 18.22
N LEU A 165 22.00 11.89 17.72
CA LEU A 165 21.55 10.76 18.53
C LEU A 165 22.72 9.88 18.99
N ARG A 166 23.71 9.65 18.12
CA ARG A 166 24.91 8.86 18.48
C ARG A 166 25.74 9.55 19.53
N GLN A 167 25.91 10.87 19.44
CA GLN A 167 26.61 11.64 20.46
C GLN A 167 25.86 11.63 21.80
N ALA A 168 24.51 11.66 21.77
CA ALA A 168 23.71 11.69 22.99
C ALA A 168 23.59 10.33 23.70
N ILE A 169 23.30 9.25 22.96
CA ILE A 169 22.91 7.94 23.52
C ILE A 169 23.67 6.74 22.92
N GLY A 170 24.66 6.99 22.07
CA GLY A 170 25.50 5.96 21.45
C GLY A 170 24.86 5.24 20.26
N TYR A 171 25.62 4.34 19.63
CA TYR A 171 25.20 3.61 18.43
C TYR A 171 23.96 2.72 18.65
N ILE A 172 23.98 1.93 19.72
CA ILE A 172 22.89 0.99 20.04
C ILE A 172 21.66 1.76 20.56
N GLY A 173 21.88 2.77 21.42
CA GLY A 173 20.80 3.60 21.93
C GLY A 173 20.08 4.34 20.81
N SER A 174 20.81 4.92 19.85
CA SER A 174 20.22 5.57 18.67
C SER A 174 19.40 4.60 17.83
N LEU A 175 19.85 3.36 17.61
CA LEU A 175 19.08 2.34 16.90
C LEU A 175 17.73 2.08 17.57
N ILE A 176 17.74 1.80 18.89
CA ILE A 176 16.52 1.49 19.64
C ILE A 176 15.57 2.69 19.63
N PHE A 177 16.10 3.90 19.85
CA PHE A 177 15.31 5.12 19.83
C PHE A 177 14.66 5.37 18.47
N LEU A 178 15.40 5.17 17.38
CA LEU A 178 14.91 5.37 16.02
C LEU A 178 13.85 4.35 15.64
N ILE A 179 14.01 3.07 16.00
CA ILE A 179 13.00 2.03 15.75
C ILE A 179 11.70 2.35 16.50
N ILE A 180 11.79 2.74 17.77
CA ILE A 180 10.61 3.10 18.57
C ILE A 180 9.96 4.38 18.01
N SER A 181 10.75 5.40 17.67
CA SER A 181 10.25 6.65 17.09
C SER A 181 9.59 6.44 15.74
N PHE A 182 10.16 5.56 14.90
CA PHE A 182 9.55 5.10 13.66
C PHE A 182 8.21 4.42 13.91
N ALA A 183 8.14 3.50 14.89
CA ALA A 183 6.92 2.78 15.22
C ALA A 183 5.81 3.70 15.76
N ILE A 184 6.17 4.69 16.58
CA ILE A 184 5.26 5.72 17.08
C ILE A 184 4.81 6.63 15.94
N GLY A 185 5.73 7.11 15.10
CA GLY A 185 5.44 7.94 13.94
C GLY A 185 4.48 7.25 12.98
N PHE A 186 4.70 5.96 12.71
CA PHE A 186 3.82 5.14 11.87
C PHE A 186 2.41 5.03 12.46
N SER A 187 2.30 4.76 13.76
CA SER A 187 1.00 4.66 14.44
C SER A 187 0.25 6.00 14.47
N LEU A 188 0.94 7.11 14.73
CA LEU A 188 0.35 8.45 14.69
C LEU A 188 -0.07 8.86 13.27
N PHE A 189 0.71 8.48 12.25
CA PHE A 189 0.41 8.78 10.86
C PHE A 189 -0.76 7.98 10.31
N THR A 190 -0.79 6.67 10.57
CA THR A 190 -1.82 5.77 10.04
C THR A 190 -3.06 5.72 10.92
N GLY A 191 -2.91 5.97 12.23
CA GLY A 191 -3.93 5.69 13.22
C GLY A 191 -4.09 4.19 13.53
N TRP A 192 -3.18 3.34 13.03
CA TRP A 192 -3.23 1.90 13.26
C TRP A 192 -2.54 1.52 14.56
N SER A 193 -3.16 0.56 15.27
CA SER A 193 -2.56 -0.10 16.42
C SER A 193 -1.65 -1.23 15.95
N TRP A 194 -0.47 -1.36 16.57
CA TRP A 194 0.45 -2.48 16.34
C TRP A 194 -0.19 -3.84 16.67
N ILE A 195 -1.16 -3.88 17.58
CA ILE A 195 -1.92 -5.09 17.90
C ILE A 195 -2.77 -5.51 16.69
N ASN A 196 -3.47 -4.56 16.06
CA ASN A 196 -4.29 -4.85 14.87
C ASN A 196 -3.43 -5.31 13.70
N ILE A 197 -2.23 -4.74 13.55
CA ILE A 197 -1.26 -5.17 12.53
C ILE A 197 -0.81 -6.60 12.81
N ALA A 198 -0.47 -6.91 14.06
CA ALA A 198 -0.05 -8.26 14.46
C ALA A 198 -1.16 -9.30 14.25
N GLU A 199 -2.40 -8.98 14.63
CA GLU A 199 -3.57 -9.84 14.39
C GLU A 199 -3.84 -10.04 12.89
N GLY A 200 -3.79 -8.96 12.10
CA GLY A 200 -3.95 -9.02 10.65
C GLY A 200 -2.88 -9.88 9.97
N MET A 201 -1.62 -9.72 10.36
CA MET A 201 -0.51 -10.54 9.88
C MET A 201 -0.67 -12.00 10.30
N GLY A 202 -1.07 -12.27 11.54
CA GLY A 202 -1.36 -13.62 12.02
C GLY A 202 -2.45 -14.30 11.20
N ASN A 203 -3.58 -13.62 10.98
CA ASN A 203 -4.67 -14.13 10.15
C ASN A 203 -4.23 -14.38 8.70
N PHE A 204 -3.43 -13.48 8.12
CA PHE A 204 -2.89 -13.67 6.78
C PHE A 204 -2.00 -14.92 6.69
N LEU A 205 -1.09 -15.12 7.64
CA LEU A 205 -0.20 -16.29 7.66
C LEU A 205 -0.96 -17.60 7.85
N VAL A 206 -1.98 -17.60 8.73
CA VAL A 206 -2.85 -18.76 8.95
C VAL A 206 -3.66 -19.09 7.69
N ASN A 207 -4.26 -18.08 7.05
CA ASN A 207 -5.01 -18.31 5.81
C ASN A 207 -4.10 -18.78 4.67
N LEU A 208 -2.88 -18.25 4.59
CA LEU A 208 -1.89 -18.68 3.61
C LEU A 208 -1.45 -20.13 3.85
N SER A 209 -1.27 -20.54 5.12
CA SER A 209 -0.92 -21.93 5.43
C SER A 209 -2.07 -22.89 5.11
N TYR A 210 -3.31 -22.54 5.43
CA TYR A 210 -4.49 -23.31 5.01
C TYR A 210 -4.58 -23.42 3.49
N ALA A 211 -4.43 -22.31 2.75
CA ALA A 211 -4.48 -22.32 1.30
C ALA A 211 -3.36 -23.18 0.67
N MET A 212 -2.15 -23.16 1.25
CA MET A 212 -1.06 -24.03 0.80
C MET A 212 -1.35 -25.51 1.09
N TYR A 213 -1.91 -25.81 2.27
CA TYR A 213 -2.29 -27.16 2.65
C TYR A 213 -3.40 -27.73 1.77
N GLU A 214 -4.47 -26.97 1.53
CA GLU A 214 -5.55 -27.35 0.62
C GLU A 214 -5.03 -27.58 -0.80
N LYS A 215 -4.19 -26.67 -1.32
CA LYS A 215 -3.61 -26.80 -2.66
C LYS A 215 -2.67 -28.00 -2.78
N PHE A 216 -1.97 -28.37 -1.71
CA PHE A 216 -1.13 -29.55 -1.66
C PHE A 216 -1.97 -30.84 -1.66
N ASN A 217 -3.01 -30.89 -0.83
CA ASN A 217 -3.94 -32.03 -0.79
C ASN A 217 -4.68 -32.19 -2.13
N ASP A 218 -5.19 -31.10 -2.71
CA ASP A 218 -5.83 -31.12 -4.04
C ASP A 218 -4.89 -31.66 -5.13
N TRP A 219 -3.60 -31.35 -5.04
CA TRP A 219 -2.59 -31.88 -5.96
C TRP A 219 -2.35 -33.38 -5.75
N GLN A 220 -2.33 -33.84 -4.50
CA GLN A 220 -2.21 -35.26 -4.17
C GLN A 220 -3.45 -36.05 -4.63
N ASP A 221 -4.65 -35.56 -4.33
CA ASP A 221 -5.92 -36.19 -4.72
C ASP A 221 -6.07 -36.29 -6.24
N ARG A 222 -5.64 -35.26 -6.99
CA ARG A 222 -5.59 -35.33 -8.47
C ARG A 222 -4.61 -36.37 -8.99
N THR A 223 -3.58 -36.71 -8.23
CA THR A 223 -2.59 -37.71 -8.61
C THR A 223 -3.11 -39.11 -8.30
N GLU A 224 -3.77 -39.30 -7.15
CA GLU A 224 -4.43 -40.55 -6.77
C GLU A 224 -5.65 -40.86 -7.64
N GLY A 225 -6.47 -39.85 -7.96
CA GLY A 225 -7.61 -39.98 -8.87
C GLY A 225 -7.20 -40.47 -10.26
N ARG A 226 -6.07 -40.00 -10.81
CA ARG A 226 -5.53 -40.50 -12.08
C ARG A 226 -5.11 -41.97 -12.03
N LYS A 227 -4.53 -42.42 -10.91
CA LYS A 227 -4.16 -43.83 -10.74
C LYS A 227 -5.39 -44.73 -10.65
N LEU A 228 -6.42 -44.31 -9.93
CA LEU A 228 -7.67 -45.04 -9.82
C LEU A 228 -8.41 -45.12 -11.17
N GLU A 229 -8.39 -44.05 -11.96
CA GLU A 229 -8.97 -44.02 -13.30
C GLU A 229 -8.25 -45.00 -14.24
N GLN A 230 -6.91 -45.02 -14.23
CA GLN A 230 -6.11 -46.00 -14.98
C GLN A 230 -6.43 -47.45 -14.59
N GLN A 231 -6.49 -47.76 -13.29
CA GLN A 231 -6.83 -49.11 -12.82
C GLN A 231 -8.26 -49.53 -13.24
N ARG A 232 -9.21 -48.59 -13.21
CA ARG A 232 -10.58 -48.87 -13.65
C ARG A 232 -10.64 -49.14 -15.14
N ASP A 233 -9.91 -48.37 -15.95
CA ASP A 233 -9.85 -48.57 -17.39
C ASP A 233 -9.17 -49.90 -17.75
N GLU A 234 -8.08 -50.25 -17.07
CA GLU A 234 -7.42 -51.56 -17.22
C GLU A 234 -8.36 -52.71 -16.87
N PHE A 235 -9.07 -52.65 -15.74
CA PHE A 235 -10.04 -53.66 -15.33
C PHE A 235 -11.17 -53.82 -16.36
N VAL A 236 -11.74 -52.71 -16.86
CA VAL A 236 -12.80 -52.74 -17.88
C VAL A 236 -12.31 -53.35 -19.20
N VAL A 237 -11.07 -53.05 -19.61
CA VAL A 237 -10.47 -53.64 -20.82
C VAL A 237 -10.25 -55.14 -20.64
N GLU A 238 -9.77 -55.58 -19.48
CA GLU A 238 -9.58 -56.99 -19.17
C GLU A 238 -10.91 -57.75 -19.14
N GLU A 239 -11.94 -57.16 -18.54
CA GLU A 239 -13.27 -57.77 -18.49
C GLU A 239 -13.94 -57.83 -19.87
N ARG A 240 -13.74 -56.82 -20.74
CA ARG A 240 -14.15 -56.91 -22.15
C ARG A 240 -13.47 -58.06 -22.88
N LYS A 241 -12.15 -58.23 -22.74
CA LYS A 241 -11.42 -59.36 -23.35
C LYS A 241 -11.95 -60.70 -22.85
N ARG A 242 -12.21 -60.83 -21.55
CA ARG A 242 -12.83 -62.04 -20.97
C ARG A 242 -14.20 -62.35 -21.55
N LEU A 243 -14.99 -61.32 -21.87
CA LEU A 243 -16.31 -61.50 -22.48
C LEU A 243 -16.22 -61.88 -23.97
N GLU A 244 -15.23 -61.35 -24.70
CA GLU A 244 -14.95 -61.74 -26.09
C GLU A 244 -14.43 -63.18 -26.21
N ASP A 245 -13.62 -63.66 -25.25
CA ASP A 245 -13.08 -65.02 -25.24
C ASP A 245 -14.08 -66.10 -24.77
N ARG A 246 -15.30 -65.74 -24.37
CA ARG A 246 -16.32 -66.72 -23.96
C ARG A 246 -16.89 -67.44 -25.19
N ALA A 247 -16.87 -68.78 -25.13
CA ALA A 247 -17.56 -69.62 -26.10
C ALA A 247 -19.07 -69.26 -26.17
N PRO A 248 -19.67 -69.21 -27.37
CA PRO A 248 -21.05 -68.77 -27.55
C PRO A 248 -22.00 -69.62 -26.70
N VAL A 249 -22.92 -68.94 -26.01
CA VAL A 249 -23.91 -69.60 -25.16
C VAL A 249 -24.82 -70.44 -26.04
N ALA A 250 -24.71 -71.76 -25.93
CA ALA A 250 -25.57 -72.69 -26.63
C ALA A 250 -26.98 -72.58 -26.04
N ILE A 251 -27.92 -72.04 -26.83
CA ILE A 251 -29.33 -72.03 -26.48
C ILE A 251 -29.82 -73.46 -26.66
N ILE A 252 -30.10 -74.13 -25.55
CA ILE A 252 -30.72 -75.45 -25.56
C ILE A 252 -32.22 -75.19 -25.68
N ASP A 253 -32.79 -75.39 -26.86
CA ASP A 253 -34.24 -75.38 -27.03
C ASP A 253 -34.84 -76.51 -26.17
N SER A 254 -35.65 -76.13 -25.18
CA SER A 254 -36.38 -77.08 -24.35
C SER A 254 -37.46 -77.74 -25.19
N LYS A 255 -37.33 -79.06 -25.41
CA LYS A 255 -38.35 -79.92 -26.01
C LYS A 255 -39.51 -80.16 -25.06
#